data_AF-A0A9D6KM86-F1
#
_entry.id   AF-A0A9D6KM86-F1
#
_cell.length_a   1.000
_cell.length_b   1.000
_cell.length_c   1.000
_cell.angle_alpha   90.00
_cell.angle_beta   90.00
_cell.angle_gamma   90.00
#
_symmetry.space_group_name_H-M   'P 1'
#
loop_
_entity.id
_entity.type
_entity.pdbx_description
1 polymer ?
#
loop_
_entity_poly.entity_id
_entity_poly.type
_entity_poly.pdbx_seq_one_letter_code
_entity_poly.pdbx_strand_id
1 'polypeptide(L)'
;MTAACSPSGKNAASAEKERAGVAYLTRFVPLTQALQTHRSMAMGFVAGDTLVEFGPIEERIASGLTTFSRFDQQHNELEGVRERWTPLHKQIRDLMESWRERPRECFQEHTEVIAAALAFATYIGDTSTLHLDTNADVHALADAAITVIPDLSEAVGQVRDMVAAMTGGMGAVVREEEKTLLERQLKNIRKQLDAIKADYEQVYSVDEKMRSLLEPQREVVDQVMAPVLDRIEHQVIGMEYVTMPTDDWTPKATVAVEAIQALHDKSLAVLQARLSAHK
;
A
#
# COMPACT_ATOMS: atom_id res chain seq x y z
N MET A 1 -14.70 34.61 36.91
CA MET A 1 -13.95 34.49 35.65
C MET A 1 -13.36 33.10 35.57
N THR A 2 -14.11 32.16 35.00
CA THR A 2 -13.65 30.81 34.71
C THR A 2 -13.49 30.72 33.20
N ALA A 3 -12.25 30.72 32.74
CA ALA A 3 -11.93 30.55 31.33
C ALA A 3 -12.35 29.13 30.93
N ALA A 4 -13.37 29.04 30.08
CA ALA A 4 -13.73 27.81 29.41
C ALA A 4 -12.61 27.46 28.43
N CYS A 5 -11.93 26.34 28.68
CA CYS A 5 -11.03 25.73 27.72
C CYS A 5 -11.89 25.20 26.56
N SER A 6 -11.82 25.83 25.39
CA SER A 6 -12.40 25.28 24.16
C SER A 6 -11.67 23.96 23.82
N PRO A 7 -12.36 22.87 23.48
CA PRO A 7 -11.73 21.59 23.17
C PRO A 7 -11.09 21.52 21.76
N SER A 8 -10.79 22.66 21.13
CA SER A 8 -10.13 22.74 19.81
C SER A 8 -8.83 23.54 19.99
N GLY A 9 -7.78 22.86 20.44
CA GLY A 9 -6.47 23.45 20.73
C GLY A 9 -5.45 23.30 19.60
N LYS A 10 -5.89 23.03 18.36
CA LYS A 10 -4.98 22.78 17.24
C LYS A 10 -4.46 24.10 16.67
N ASN A 11 -3.15 24.31 16.72
CA ASN A 11 -2.55 25.54 16.18
C ASN A 11 -2.53 25.51 14.63
N ALA A 12 -2.59 26.70 14.01
CA ALA A 12 -2.70 26.83 12.56
C ALA A 12 -1.51 26.20 11.80
N ALA A 13 -0.32 26.23 12.39
CA ALA A 13 0.90 25.67 11.80
C ALA A 13 0.85 24.12 11.70
N SER A 14 0.28 23.44 12.68
CA SER A 14 0.06 21.99 12.65
C SER A 14 -0.98 21.61 11.59
N ALA A 15 -2.09 22.34 11.50
CA ALA A 15 -3.10 22.11 10.46
C ALA A 15 -2.57 22.33 9.03
N GLU A 16 -1.64 23.26 8.83
CA GLU A 16 -0.97 23.48 7.54
C GLU A 16 -0.04 22.32 7.18
N LYS A 17 0.76 21.83 8.14
CA LYS A 17 1.63 20.67 7.94
C LYS A 17 0.86 19.41 7.58
N GLU A 18 -0.26 19.14 8.24
CA GLU A 18 -1.11 17.97 7.96
C GLU A 18 -1.68 18.00 6.54
N ARG A 19 -2.15 19.18 6.11
CA ARG A 19 -2.64 19.38 4.73
C ARG A 19 -1.51 19.20 3.72
N ALA A 20 -0.31 19.69 4.02
CA ALA A 20 0.86 19.45 3.19
C ALA A 20 1.15 17.93 3.12
N GLY A 21 1.15 17.23 4.25
CA GLY A 21 1.31 15.77 4.33
C GLY A 21 0.37 15.01 3.40
N VAL A 22 -0.93 15.28 3.50
CA VAL A 22 -1.93 14.65 2.62
C VAL A 22 -1.71 15.04 1.16
N ALA A 23 -1.31 16.28 0.87
CA ALA A 23 -1.01 16.71 -0.50
C ALA A 23 0.20 15.97 -1.10
N TYR A 24 1.25 15.73 -0.31
CA TYR A 24 2.39 14.91 -0.69
C TYR A 24 1.97 13.45 -0.91
N LEU A 25 1.26 12.85 0.04
CA LEU A 25 0.81 11.46 -0.02
C LEU A 25 -0.09 11.20 -1.23
N THR A 26 -1.04 12.10 -1.52
CA THR A 26 -1.98 11.95 -2.66
C THR A 26 -1.25 11.89 -4.01
N ARG A 27 -0.06 12.49 -4.09
CA ARG A 27 0.79 12.45 -5.29
C ARG A 27 1.75 11.27 -5.30
N PHE A 28 2.13 10.78 -4.12
CA PHE A 28 3.10 9.72 -3.96
C PHE A 28 2.49 8.32 -4.04
N VAL A 29 1.31 8.11 -3.45
CA VAL A 29 0.63 6.81 -3.40
C VAL A 29 0.47 6.15 -4.78
N PRO A 30 0.06 6.87 -5.85
CA PRO A 30 -0.06 6.27 -7.17
C PRO A 30 1.26 5.73 -7.75
N LEU A 31 2.42 6.27 -7.33
CA LEU A 31 3.74 5.78 -7.70
C LEU A 31 4.04 4.46 -7.00
N THR A 32 3.78 4.35 -5.69
CA THR A 32 3.96 3.10 -4.94
C THR A 32 3.08 1.97 -5.49
N GLN A 33 1.80 2.26 -5.78
CA GLN A 33 0.90 1.29 -6.42
C GLN A 33 1.41 0.85 -7.81
N ALA A 34 1.99 1.77 -8.58
CA ALA A 34 2.55 1.47 -9.89
C ALA A 34 3.79 0.56 -9.79
N LEU A 35 4.64 0.77 -8.79
CA LEU A 35 5.78 -0.12 -8.51
C LEU A 35 5.34 -1.54 -8.13
N GLN A 36 4.31 -1.67 -7.31
CA GLN A 36 3.71 -2.98 -6.96
C GLN A 36 3.12 -3.70 -8.17
N THR A 37 2.47 -2.95 -9.06
CA THR A 37 1.91 -3.48 -10.31
C THR A 37 3.03 -3.91 -11.26
N HIS A 38 4.05 -3.06 -11.42
CA HIS A 38 5.22 -3.35 -12.24
C HIS A 38 5.95 -4.61 -11.77
N ARG A 39 6.14 -4.80 -10.44
CA ARG A 39 6.72 -6.03 -9.89
C ARG A 39 5.96 -7.27 -10.37
N SER A 40 4.63 -7.26 -10.29
CA SER A 40 3.83 -8.42 -10.71
C SER A 40 4.03 -8.75 -12.19
N MET A 41 3.99 -7.71 -13.02
CA MET A 41 4.21 -7.84 -14.47
C MET A 41 5.62 -8.36 -14.77
N ALA A 42 6.63 -7.83 -14.08
CA ALA A 42 8.01 -8.26 -14.20
C ALA A 42 8.19 -9.73 -13.79
N MET A 43 7.51 -10.17 -12.72
CA MET A 43 7.52 -11.57 -12.29
C MET A 43 6.87 -12.50 -13.32
N GLY A 44 5.76 -12.09 -13.93
CA GLY A 44 5.15 -12.80 -15.05
C GLY A 44 6.11 -12.93 -16.25
N PHE A 45 6.78 -11.83 -16.60
CA PHE A 45 7.78 -11.81 -17.67
C PHE A 45 8.97 -12.74 -17.38
N VAL A 46 9.52 -12.69 -16.17
CA VAL A 46 10.61 -13.59 -15.74
C VAL A 46 10.17 -15.06 -15.76
N ALA A 47 8.90 -15.34 -15.48
CA ALA A 47 8.30 -16.67 -15.58
C ALA A 47 8.04 -17.13 -17.03
N GLY A 48 8.29 -16.27 -18.03
CA GLY A 48 8.19 -16.60 -19.45
C GLY A 48 6.98 -16.03 -20.19
N ASP A 49 6.16 -15.19 -19.54
CA ASP A 49 5.09 -14.46 -20.24
C ASP A 49 5.70 -13.35 -21.11
N THR A 50 5.80 -13.62 -22.40
CA THR A 50 6.44 -12.71 -23.37
C THR A 50 5.47 -11.69 -23.98
N LEU A 51 4.18 -11.75 -23.64
CA LEU A 51 3.14 -10.86 -24.17
C LEU A 51 2.84 -9.66 -23.26
N VAL A 52 3.61 -9.49 -22.18
CA VAL A 52 3.43 -8.39 -21.21
C VAL A 52 3.86 -7.05 -21.81
N GLU A 53 2.93 -6.10 -21.92
CA GLU A 53 3.19 -4.73 -22.34
C GLU A 53 3.54 -3.82 -21.16
N PHE A 54 4.82 -3.47 -21.00
CA PHE A 54 5.29 -2.63 -19.89
C PHE A 54 5.12 -1.12 -20.11
N GLY A 55 4.96 -0.67 -21.35
CA GLY A 55 4.95 0.76 -21.70
C GLY A 55 4.02 1.63 -20.83
N PRO A 56 2.74 1.27 -20.66
CA PRO A 56 1.81 2.06 -19.85
C PRO A 56 2.21 2.17 -18.37
N ILE A 57 2.71 1.09 -17.78
CA ILE A 57 3.07 1.09 -16.36
C ILE A 57 4.42 1.79 -16.12
N GLU A 58 5.39 1.64 -17.02
CA GLU A 58 6.67 2.35 -16.98
C GLU A 58 6.46 3.87 -17.16
N GLU A 59 5.53 4.28 -18.03
CA GLU A 59 5.12 5.69 -18.18
C GLU A 59 4.47 6.24 -16.91
N ARG A 60 3.59 5.46 -16.26
CA ARG A 60 2.98 5.85 -14.98
C ARG A 60 4.03 6.06 -13.89
N ILE A 61 5.05 5.21 -13.82
CA ILE A 61 6.17 5.36 -12.88
C ILE A 61 6.99 6.62 -13.20
N ALA A 62 7.38 6.80 -14.47
CA ALA A 62 8.15 7.97 -14.91
C ALA A 62 7.40 9.30 -14.64
N SER A 63 6.08 9.31 -14.90
CA SER A 63 5.20 10.44 -14.61
C SER A 63 5.09 10.70 -13.11
N GLY A 64 4.98 9.66 -12.28
CA GLY A 64 4.96 9.75 -10.82
C GLY A 64 6.25 10.37 -10.27
N LEU A 65 7.42 9.89 -10.72
CA LEU A 65 8.73 10.45 -10.36
C LEU A 65 8.84 11.94 -10.69
N THR A 66 8.42 12.32 -11.90
CA THR A 66 8.46 13.70 -12.38
C THR A 66 7.50 14.61 -11.62
N THR A 67 6.26 14.14 -11.43
CA THR A 67 5.20 14.91 -10.77
C THR A 67 5.52 15.14 -9.30
N PHE A 68 5.97 14.11 -8.60
CA PHE A 68 6.37 14.24 -7.20
C PHE A 68 7.57 15.18 -7.06
N SER A 69 8.62 15.02 -7.88
CA SER A 69 9.81 15.88 -7.83
C SER A 69 9.47 17.35 -8.11
N ARG A 70 8.58 17.62 -9.07
CA ARG A 70 8.13 19.00 -9.35
C ARG A 70 7.35 19.58 -8.18
N PHE A 71 6.46 18.78 -7.58
CA PHE A 71 5.69 19.21 -6.42
C PHE A 71 6.63 19.53 -5.24
N ASP A 72 7.54 18.62 -4.89
CA ASP A 72 8.54 18.86 -3.84
C ASP A 72 9.49 20.03 -4.15
N GLN A 73 9.71 20.40 -5.40
CA GLN A 73 10.48 21.61 -5.73
C GLN A 73 9.71 22.89 -5.42
N GLN A 74 8.39 22.87 -5.58
CA GLN A 74 7.49 24.01 -5.40
C GLN A 74 7.01 24.15 -3.94
N HIS A 75 7.13 23.08 -3.16
CA HIS A 75 6.63 22.94 -1.80
C HIS A 75 7.79 22.52 -0.87
N ASN A 76 7.90 23.12 0.31
CA ASN A 76 8.99 22.83 1.26
C ASN A 76 8.52 22.92 2.72
N GLU A 77 7.22 22.73 2.94
CA GLU A 77 6.56 22.84 4.24
C GLU A 77 6.96 21.68 5.19
N LEU A 78 7.43 20.56 4.62
CA LEU A 78 7.81 19.36 5.33
C LEU A 78 9.33 19.18 5.33
N GLU A 79 9.90 19.22 6.53
CA GLU A 79 11.34 19.06 6.74
C GLU A 79 11.80 17.66 6.33
N GLY A 80 12.95 17.56 5.66
CA GLY A 80 13.64 16.31 5.33
C GLY A 80 13.02 15.48 4.20
N VAL A 81 11.88 15.91 3.63
CA VAL A 81 11.19 15.18 2.55
C VAL A 81 12.08 15.13 1.30
N ARG A 82 12.69 16.24 0.90
CA ARG A 82 13.57 16.29 -0.28
C ARG A 82 14.82 15.43 -0.12
N GLU A 83 15.41 15.46 1.06
CA GLU A 83 16.62 14.73 1.43
C GLU A 83 16.39 13.22 1.36
N ARG A 84 15.20 12.74 1.75
CA ARG A 84 14.81 11.33 1.65
C ARG A 84 14.28 10.95 0.27
N TRP A 85 13.62 11.88 -0.42
CA TRP A 85 13.13 11.67 -1.77
C TRP A 85 14.26 11.41 -2.76
N THR A 86 15.34 12.21 -2.69
CA THR A 86 16.46 12.14 -3.64
C THR A 86 17.06 10.73 -3.79
N PRO A 87 17.45 10.02 -2.71
CA PRO A 87 17.95 8.65 -2.82
C PRO A 87 16.88 7.66 -3.28
N LEU A 88 15.64 7.77 -2.81
CA LEU A 88 14.55 6.88 -3.25
C LEU A 88 14.25 7.03 -4.75
N HIS A 89 14.17 8.27 -5.24
CA HIS A 89 14.02 8.57 -6.66
C HIS A 89 15.13 7.93 -7.50
N LYS A 90 16.38 7.98 -7.02
CA LYS A 90 17.50 7.31 -7.68
C LYS A 90 17.32 5.78 -7.68
N GLN A 91 16.97 5.19 -6.54
CA GLN A 91 16.75 3.74 -6.42
C GLN A 91 15.65 3.24 -7.37
N ILE A 92 14.53 3.96 -7.45
CA ILE A 92 13.44 3.63 -8.38
C ILE A 92 13.95 3.70 -9.82
N ARG A 93 14.66 4.76 -10.21
CA ARG A 93 15.21 4.87 -11.56
C ARG A 93 16.19 3.75 -11.90
N ASP A 94 17.15 3.48 -11.01
CA ASP A 94 18.15 2.42 -11.21
C ASP A 94 17.47 1.05 -11.38
N LEU A 95 16.40 0.78 -10.60
CA LEU A 95 15.58 -0.42 -10.76
C LEU A 95 14.92 -0.46 -12.14
N MET A 96 14.27 0.62 -12.57
CA MET A 96 13.60 0.68 -13.88
C MET A 96 14.57 0.50 -15.05
N GLU A 97 15.82 0.95 -14.90
CA GLU A 97 16.88 0.80 -15.90
C GLU A 97 17.46 -0.63 -15.95
N SER A 98 17.49 -1.36 -14.82
CA SER A 98 18.27 -2.62 -14.69
C SER A 98 17.45 -3.89 -14.41
N TRP A 99 16.15 -3.80 -14.13
CA TRP A 99 15.38 -4.96 -13.65
C TRP A 99 15.36 -6.16 -14.62
N ARG A 100 15.51 -5.92 -15.92
CA ARG A 100 15.58 -6.97 -16.96
C ARG A 100 16.92 -7.71 -16.98
N GLU A 101 17.98 -7.09 -16.48
CA GLU A 101 19.34 -7.65 -16.49
C GLU A 101 19.56 -8.70 -15.39
N ARG A 102 18.73 -8.65 -14.34
CA ARG A 102 18.86 -9.45 -13.11
C ARG A 102 17.55 -10.19 -12.79
N PRO A 103 17.13 -11.14 -13.66
CA PRO A 103 15.84 -11.81 -13.52
C PRO A 103 15.71 -12.63 -12.23
N ARG A 104 16.82 -13.12 -11.66
CA ARG A 104 16.81 -13.88 -10.40
C ARG A 104 16.55 -12.99 -9.19
N GLU A 105 17.07 -11.77 -9.23
CA GLU A 105 16.97 -10.78 -8.17
C GLU A 105 15.72 -9.88 -8.33
N CYS A 106 15.05 -9.93 -9.48
CA CYS A 106 13.93 -9.06 -9.85
C CYS A 106 12.88 -8.93 -8.73
N PHE A 107 12.41 -10.04 -8.16
CA PHE A 107 11.44 -10.01 -7.07
C PHE A 107 11.95 -9.23 -5.84
N GLN A 108 13.17 -9.52 -5.42
CA GLN A 108 13.78 -8.95 -4.23
C GLN A 108 14.04 -7.45 -4.42
N GLU A 109 14.61 -7.05 -5.55
CA GLU A 109 14.94 -5.65 -5.82
C GLU A 109 13.70 -4.75 -5.88
N HIS A 110 12.62 -5.23 -6.52
CA HIS A 110 11.35 -4.52 -6.49
C HIS A 110 10.81 -4.40 -5.07
N THR A 111 10.86 -5.49 -4.30
CA THR A 111 10.33 -5.52 -2.93
C THR A 111 11.11 -4.58 -2.02
N GLU A 112 12.44 -4.47 -2.16
CA GLU A 112 13.28 -3.53 -1.43
C GLU A 112 12.94 -2.07 -1.77
N VAL A 113 12.77 -1.75 -3.06
CA VAL A 113 12.37 -0.40 -3.49
C VAL A 113 10.97 -0.04 -3.02
N ILE A 114 10.01 -0.97 -3.07
CA ILE A 114 8.65 -0.75 -2.56
C ILE A 114 8.67 -0.53 -1.04
N ALA A 115 9.44 -1.32 -0.28
CA ALA A 115 9.61 -1.11 1.15
C ALA A 115 10.20 0.28 1.47
N ALA A 116 11.19 0.74 0.70
CA ALA A 116 11.73 2.09 0.82
C ALA A 116 10.69 3.17 0.49
N ALA A 117 9.82 2.93 -0.49
CA ALA A 117 8.71 3.81 -0.82
C ALA A 117 7.67 3.88 0.31
N LEU A 118 7.28 2.75 0.90
CA LEU A 118 6.37 2.71 2.04
C LEU A 118 6.94 3.45 3.25
N ALA A 119 8.21 3.21 3.58
CA ALA A 119 8.89 3.94 4.66
C ALA A 119 8.96 5.46 4.41
N PHE A 120 9.06 5.88 3.15
CA PHE A 120 9.00 7.30 2.78
C PHE A 120 7.60 7.88 2.95
N ALA A 121 6.54 7.13 2.64
CA ALA A 121 5.16 7.54 2.92
C ALA A 121 4.92 7.72 4.44
N THR A 122 5.38 6.76 5.26
CA THR A 122 5.34 6.89 6.73
C THR A 122 6.09 8.12 7.20
N TYR A 123 7.28 8.39 6.65
CA TYR A 123 8.04 9.59 6.99
C TYR A 123 7.27 10.89 6.67
N ILE A 124 6.56 10.95 5.53
CA ILE A 124 5.69 12.08 5.20
C ILE A 124 4.58 12.21 6.25
N GLY A 125 3.95 11.10 6.67
CA GLY A 125 2.95 11.08 7.74
C GLY A 125 3.47 11.62 9.07
N ASP A 126 4.68 11.22 9.46
CA ASP A 126 5.31 11.64 10.73
C ASP A 126 5.69 13.13 10.71
N THR A 127 6.39 13.58 9.66
CA THR A 127 6.87 14.98 9.56
C THR A 127 5.74 15.98 9.37
N SER A 128 4.62 15.52 8.79
CA SER A 128 3.38 16.30 8.67
C SER A 128 2.49 16.25 9.92
N THR A 129 2.91 15.54 10.96
CA THR A 129 2.18 15.35 12.23
C THR A 129 0.86 14.58 12.11
N LEU A 130 0.56 13.97 10.96
CA LEU A 130 -0.67 13.20 10.74
C LEU A 130 -0.79 12.00 11.69
N HIS A 131 0.31 11.25 11.89
CA HIS A 131 0.35 10.16 12.88
C HIS A 131 0.39 10.63 14.33
N LEU A 132 0.64 11.92 14.56
CA LEU A 132 0.72 12.52 15.90
C LEU A 132 -0.52 13.37 16.22
N ASP A 133 -1.54 13.31 15.38
CA ASP A 133 -2.76 14.08 15.57
C ASP A 133 -3.45 13.66 16.88
N THR A 134 -3.84 14.65 17.67
CA THR A 134 -4.57 14.44 18.92
C THR A 134 -6.06 14.17 18.70
N ASN A 135 -6.59 14.48 17.51
CA ASN A 135 -7.94 14.09 17.11
C ASN A 135 -7.97 12.61 16.76
N ALA A 136 -8.70 11.83 17.57
CA ALA A 136 -8.75 10.38 17.48
C ALA A 136 -9.21 9.84 16.12
N ASP A 137 -10.11 10.53 15.43
CA ASP A 137 -10.59 10.17 14.10
C ASP A 137 -9.57 10.46 13.00
N VAL A 138 -8.88 11.61 13.08
CA VAL A 138 -7.84 11.96 12.10
C VAL A 138 -6.63 11.06 12.28
N HIS A 139 -6.22 10.80 13.51
CA HIS A 139 -5.14 9.85 13.83
C HIS A 139 -5.44 8.46 13.27
N ALA A 140 -6.61 7.88 13.61
CA ALA A 140 -6.96 6.53 13.15
C ALA A 140 -7.06 6.45 11.63
N LEU A 141 -7.63 7.49 10.98
CA LEU A 141 -7.70 7.52 9.52
C LEU A 141 -6.33 7.72 8.86
N ALA A 142 -5.42 8.48 9.48
CA ALA A 142 -4.05 8.63 9.04
C ALA A 142 -3.27 7.31 9.18
N ASP A 143 -3.37 6.61 10.31
CA ASP A 143 -2.70 5.31 10.51
C ASP A 143 -3.17 4.29 9.46
N ALA A 144 -4.48 4.19 9.27
CA ALA A 144 -5.05 3.33 8.23
C ALA A 144 -4.53 3.68 6.83
N ALA A 145 -4.59 4.97 6.45
CA ALA A 145 -4.23 5.41 5.10
C ALA A 145 -2.73 5.37 4.81
N ILE A 146 -1.86 5.64 5.79
CA ILE A 146 -0.42 5.85 5.58
C ILE A 146 0.38 4.58 5.88
N THR A 147 -0.11 3.76 6.80
CA THR A 147 0.63 2.59 7.29
C THR A 147 -0.12 1.29 6.99
N VAL A 148 -1.32 1.12 7.55
CA VAL A 148 -1.95 -0.21 7.58
C VAL A 148 -2.42 -0.70 6.21
N ILE A 149 -3.14 0.14 5.45
CA ILE A 149 -3.64 -0.23 4.12
C ILE A 149 -2.50 -0.41 3.10
N PRO A 150 -1.49 0.48 3.03
CA PRO A 150 -0.32 0.27 2.17
C PRO A 150 0.43 -1.03 2.46
N ASP A 151 0.65 -1.34 3.74
CA ASP A 151 1.34 -2.57 4.14
C ASP A 151 0.49 -3.81 3.83
N LEU A 152 -0.84 -3.72 3.90
CA LEU A 152 -1.75 -4.77 3.45
C LEU A 152 -1.65 -5.01 1.95
N SER A 153 -1.70 -3.94 1.15
CA SER A 153 -1.54 -4.02 -0.31
C SER A 153 -0.22 -4.71 -0.67
N GLU A 154 0.86 -4.38 0.05
CA GLU A 154 2.16 -4.98 -0.19
C GLU A 154 2.23 -6.44 0.21
N ALA A 155 1.73 -6.81 1.39
CA ALA A 155 1.73 -8.20 1.85
C ALA A 155 0.92 -9.10 0.91
N VAL A 156 -0.27 -8.66 0.48
CA VAL A 156 -1.10 -9.39 -0.49
C VAL A 156 -0.42 -9.45 -1.86
N GLY A 157 0.21 -8.35 -2.31
CA GLY A 157 0.96 -8.32 -3.56
C GLY A 157 2.16 -9.28 -3.58
N GLN A 158 2.92 -9.38 -2.48
CA GLN A 158 4.00 -10.35 -2.35
C GLN A 158 3.48 -11.78 -2.39
N VAL A 159 2.40 -12.07 -1.65
CA VAL A 159 1.79 -13.41 -1.63
C VAL A 159 1.28 -13.80 -3.02
N ARG A 160 0.62 -12.89 -3.74
CA ARG A 160 0.21 -13.10 -5.14
C ARG A 160 1.40 -13.56 -5.98
N ASP A 161 2.48 -12.78 -5.99
CA ASP A 161 3.63 -13.00 -6.87
C ASP A 161 4.40 -14.28 -6.47
N MET A 162 4.54 -14.54 -5.15
CA MET A 162 5.17 -15.76 -4.62
C MET A 162 4.40 -17.02 -4.99
N VAL A 163 3.08 -17.02 -4.78
CA VAL A 163 2.25 -18.19 -5.07
C VAL A 163 2.21 -18.43 -6.58
N ALA A 164 2.14 -17.39 -7.41
CA ALA A 164 2.24 -17.53 -8.87
C ALA A 164 3.57 -18.18 -9.29
N ALA A 165 4.69 -17.80 -8.66
CA ALA A 165 5.98 -18.41 -8.91
C ALA A 165 6.02 -19.90 -8.49
N MET A 166 5.38 -20.24 -7.37
CA MET A 166 5.28 -21.63 -6.89
C MET A 166 4.39 -22.50 -7.77
N THR A 167 3.30 -21.95 -8.33
CA THR A 167 2.32 -22.72 -9.13
C THR A 167 2.65 -22.75 -10.63
N GLY A 168 3.57 -21.90 -11.10
CA GLY A 168 3.95 -21.76 -12.51
C GLY A 168 4.40 -23.05 -13.21
N GLY A 169 4.82 -24.07 -12.45
CA GLY A 169 5.00 -25.44 -12.95
C GLY A 169 3.89 -26.35 -12.42
N MET A 170 3.09 -26.96 -13.30
CA MET A 170 2.12 -28.00 -12.90
C MET A 170 2.86 -29.12 -12.14
N GLY A 171 2.49 -29.34 -10.88
CA GLY A 171 3.11 -30.39 -10.03
C GLY A 171 4.35 -29.96 -9.26
N ALA A 172 4.61 -28.66 -9.08
CA ALA A 172 5.68 -28.18 -8.21
C ALA A 172 5.41 -28.56 -6.74
N VAL A 173 6.43 -29.12 -6.09
CA VAL A 173 6.43 -29.35 -4.64
C VAL A 173 6.79 -28.04 -3.95
N VAL A 174 5.86 -27.50 -3.15
CA VAL A 174 6.14 -26.34 -2.30
C VAL A 174 7.02 -26.80 -1.15
N ARG A 175 8.18 -26.17 -1.02
CA ARG A 175 9.14 -26.47 0.03
C ARG A 175 8.61 -26.00 1.38
N GLU A 176 9.00 -26.66 2.47
CA GLU A 176 8.58 -26.27 3.82
C GLU A 176 8.98 -24.83 4.19
N GLU A 177 10.12 -24.35 3.68
CA GLU A 177 10.55 -22.96 3.84
C GLU A 177 9.59 -21.96 3.15
N GLU A 178 9.06 -22.33 1.99
CA GLU A 178 8.08 -21.53 1.22
C GLU A 178 6.72 -21.50 1.95
N LYS A 179 6.29 -22.64 2.51
CA LYS A 179 5.09 -22.71 3.36
C LYS A 179 5.23 -21.82 4.59
N THR A 180 6.35 -21.94 5.30
CA THR A 180 6.63 -21.12 6.50
C THR A 180 6.60 -19.62 6.18
N LEU A 181 7.15 -19.24 5.02
CA LEU A 181 7.11 -17.85 4.55
C LEU A 181 5.68 -17.39 4.25
N LEU A 182 4.86 -18.21 3.58
CA LEU A 182 3.46 -17.91 3.30
C LEU A 182 2.62 -17.81 4.59
N GLU A 183 2.80 -18.72 5.55
CA GLU A 183 2.11 -18.68 6.84
C GLU A 183 2.39 -17.37 7.60
N ARG A 184 3.65 -16.92 7.57
CA ARG A 184 4.04 -15.64 8.15
C ARG A 184 3.34 -14.47 7.46
N GLN A 185 3.27 -14.48 6.13
CA GLN A 185 2.58 -13.44 5.37
C GLN A 185 1.06 -13.46 5.61
N LEU A 186 0.43 -14.62 5.66
CA LEU A 186 -0.99 -14.75 6.00
C LEU A 186 -1.31 -14.19 7.39
N LYS A 187 -0.45 -14.47 8.37
CA LYS A 187 -0.59 -13.88 9.70
C LYS A 187 -0.46 -12.36 9.67
N ASN A 188 0.45 -11.82 8.85
CA ASN A 188 0.62 -10.38 8.67
C ASN A 188 -0.62 -9.74 8.01
N ILE A 189 -1.13 -10.35 6.93
CA ILE A 189 -2.34 -9.91 6.23
C ILE A 189 -3.54 -9.84 7.18
N ARG A 190 -3.76 -10.90 7.96
CA ARG A 190 -4.85 -10.93 8.97
C ARG A 190 -4.71 -9.82 10.00
N LYS A 191 -3.50 -9.63 10.53
CA LYS A 191 -3.22 -8.54 11.47
C LYS A 191 -3.57 -7.18 10.87
N GLN A 192 -3.22 -6.93 9.61
CA GLN A 192 -3.52 -5.66 8.94
C GLN A 192 -5.02 -5.49 8.66
N LEU A 193 -5.73 -6.55 8.26
CA LEU A 193 -7.19 -6.52 8.11
C LEU A 193 -7.89 -6.18 9.44
N ASP A 194 -7.45 -6.80 10.54
CA ASP A 194 -7.97 -6.51 11.88
C ASP A 194 -7.65 -5.06 12.31
N ALA A 195 -6.47 -4.55 11.99
CA ALA A 195 -6.07 -3.18 12.28
C ALA A 195 -6.90 -2.15 11.50
N ILE A 196 -7.14 -2.36 10.19
CA ILE A 196 -8.03 -1.49 9.39
C ILE A 196 -9.41 -1.43 10.03
N LYS A 197 -9.95 -2.58 10.44
CA LYS A 197 -11.25 -2.64 11.10
C LYS A 197 -11.26 -1.85 12.41
N ALA A 198 -10.23 -2.00 13.24
CA ALA A 198 -10.11 -1.27 14.51
C ALA A 198 -10.01 0.24 14.30
N ASP A 199 -9.16 0.69 13.36
CA ASP A 199 -9.00 2.11 13.02
C ASP A 199 -10.32 2.70 12.53
N TYR A 200 -11.03 1.98 11.67
CA TYR A 200 -12.30 2.43 11.12
C TYR A 200 -13.40 2.47 12.18
N GLU A 201 -13.47 1.46 13.07
CA GLU A 201 -14.39 1.49 14.22
C GLU A 201 -14.13 2.71 15.12
N GLN A 202 -12.87 3.08 15.33
CA GLN A 202 -12.51 4.30 16.05
C GLN A 202 -12.99 5.55 15.31
N VAL A 203 -12.78 5.65 13.99
CA VAL A 203 -13.29 6.77 13.17
C VAL A 203 -14.82 6.89 13.28
N TYR A 204 -15.55 5.77 13.18
CA TYR A 204 -17.01 5.75 13.24
C TYR A 204 -17.54 6.17 14.61
N SER A 205 -16.84 5.81 15.69
CA SER A 205 -17.22 6.20 17.05
C SER A 205 -17.20 7.72 17.28
N VAL A 206 -16.39 8.45 16.51
CA VAL A 206 -16.28 9.91 16.58
C VAL A 206 -17.27 10.59 15.62
N ASP A 207 -17.41 10.08 14.40
CA ASP A 207 -18.35 10.61 13.39
C ASP A 207 -18.99 9.47 12.59
N GLU A 208 -20.17 9.03 13.02
CA GLU A 208 -20.91 7.91 12.42
C GLU A 208 -21.20 8.12 10.91
N LYS A 209 -21.20 9.36 10.42
CA LYS A 209 -21.37 9.62 8.98
C LYS A 209 -20.21 9.06 8.16
N MET A 210 -19.02 8.92 8.74
CA MET A 210 -17.85 8.34 8.09
C MET A 210 -18.06 6.87 7.72
N ARG A 211 -18.94 6.15 8.44
CA ARG A 211 -19.30 4.76 8.10
C ARG A 211 -19.83 4.67 6.68
N SER A 212 -20.72 5.58 6.28
CA SER A 212 -21.27 5.60 4.92
C SER A 212 -20.23 5.87 3.82
N LEU A 213 -19.08 6.45 4.18
CA LEU A 213 -18.00 6.77 3.26
C LEU A 213 -16.95 5.66 3.13
N LEU A 214 -16.71 4.89 4.19
CA LEU A 214 -15.58 3.94 4.27
C LEU A 214 -16.01 2.47 4.28
N GLU A 215 -17.15 2.15 4.91
CA GLU A 215 -17.62 0.77 5.06
C GLU A 215 -17.83 0.06 3.71
N PRO A 216 -18.42 0.69 2.66
CA PRO A 216 -18.63 0.00 1.39
C PRO A 216 -17.33 -0.52 0.75
N GLN A 217 -16.25 0.27 0.78
CA GLN A 217 -14.96 -0.16 0.25
C GLN A 217 -14.30 -1.22 1.15
N ARG A 218 -14.47 -1.11 2.46
CA ARG A 218 -13.95 -2.09 3.42
C ARG A 218 -14.63 -3.45 3.27
N GLU A 219 -15.95 -3.48 3.08
CA GLU A 219 -16.69 -4.72 2.82
C GLU A 219 -16.26 -5.39 1.51
N VAL A 220 -15.97 -4.60 0.46
CA VAL A 220 -15.41 -5.14 -0.79
C VAL A 220 -14.07 -5.82 -0.53
N VAL A 221 -13.18 -5.21 0.27
CA VAL A 221 -11.90 -5.83 0.66
C VAL A 221 -12.13 -7.16 1.39
N ASP A 222 -13.05 -7.25 2.35
CA ASP A 222 -13.33 -8.53 3.02
C ASP A 222 -13.82 -9.60 2.03
N GLN A 223 -14.74 -9.23 1.14
CA GLN A 223 -15.36 -10.13 0.18
C GLN A 223 -14.34 -10.73 -0.78
N VAL A 224 -13.38 -9.93 -1.25
CA VAL A 224 -12.34 -10.41 -2.18
C VAL A 224 -11.18 -11.09 -1.45
N MET A 225 -10.90 -10.73 -0.19
CA MET A 225 -9.82 -11.35 0.59
C MET A 225 -10.19 -12.72 1.14
N ALA A 226 -11.45 -12.94 1.53
CA ALA A 226 -11.88 -14.24 2.06
C ALA A 226 -11.51 -15.44 1.15
N PRO A 227 -11.83 -15.45 -0.16
CA PRO A 227 -11.43 -16.55 -1.04
C PRO A 227 -9.92 -16.61 -1.32
N VAL A 228 -9.20 -15.48 -1.25
CA VAL A 228 -7.73 -15.47 -1.39
C VAL A 228 -7.08 -16.20 -0.20
N LEU A 229 -7.49 -15.87 1.02
CA LEU A 229 -6.97 -16.49 2.24
C LEU A 229 -7.30 -17.99 2.28
N ASP A 230 -8.57 -18.34 2.04
CA ASP A 230 -9.03 -19.74 2.01
C ASP A 230 -8.21 -20.60 1.03
N ARG A 231 -7.93 -20.05 -0.15
CA ARG A 231 -7.20 -20.77 -1.19
C ARG A 231 -5.75 -21.01 -0.83
N ILE A 232 -5.05 -20.02 -0.27
CA ILE A 232 -3.65 -20.20 0.15
C ILE A 232 -3.57 -21.27 1.24
N GLU A 233 -4.46 -21.22 2.22
CA GLU A 233 -4.46 -22.16 3.34
C GLU A 233 -4.75 -23.59 2.89
N HIS A 234 -5.80 -23.78 2.10
CA HIS A 234 -6.28 -25.13 1.77
C HIS A 234 -5.66 -25.72 0.50
N GLN A 235 -5.19 -24.91 -0.46
CA GLN A 235 -4.72 -25.39 -1.77
C GLN A 235 -3.22 -25.19 -2.01
N VAL A 236 -2.53 -24.43 -1.15
CA VAL A 236 -1.08 -24.20 -1.25
C VAL A 236 -0.35 -24.74 -0.02
N ILE A 237 -0.73 -24.29 1.18
CA ILE A 237 -0.05 -24.68 2.43
C ILE A 237 -0.49 -26.09 2.86
N GLY A 238 -1.81 -26.36 2.84
CA GLY A 238 -2.39 -27.62 3.33
C GLY A 238 -2.16 -28.84 2.45
N MET A 239 -1.51 -28.69 1.29
CA MET A 239 -1.31 -29.76 0.31
C MET A 239 0.17 -30.10 0.15
N GLU A 240 0.47 -31.37 -0.12
CA GLU A 240 1.83 -31.83 -0.44
C GLU A 240 2.25 -31.42 -1.87
N TYR A 241 1.27 -31.29 -2.77
CA TYR A 241 1.44 -30.83 -4.15
C TYR A 241 0.47 -29.69 -4.44
N VAL A 242 0.91 -28.67 -5.17
CA VAL A 242 0.00 -27.60 -5.58
C VAL A 242 -0.92 -28.10 -6.67
N THR A 243 -2.23 -28.08 -6.40
CA THR A 243 -3.27 -28.47 -7.35
C THR A 243 -3.95 -27.27 -8.01
N MET A 244 -3.40 -26.06 -7.83
CA MET A 244 -3.97 -24.81 -8.29
C MET A 244 -3.40 -24.41 -9.67
N PRO A 245 -4.24 -24.21 -10.70
CA PRO A 245 -3.81 -23.59 -11.94
C PRO A 245 -3.39 -22.14 -11.73
N THR A 246 -2.21 -21.77 -12.21
CA THR A 246 -1.68 -20.38 -12.16
C THR A 246 -2.62 -19.37 -12.82
N ASP A 247 -3.26 -19.77 -13.93
CA ASP A 247 -4.19 -18.94 -14.71
C ASP A 247 -5.43 -18.51 -13.92
N ASP A 248 -5.75 -19.19 -12.81
CA ASP A 248 -6.89 -18.85 -11.95
C ASP A 248 -6.46 -18.15 -10.64
N TRP A 249 -5.16 -18.11 -10.32
CA TRP A 249 -4.63 -17.48 -9.11
C TRP A 249 -4.36 -15.99 -9.31
N THR A 250 -3.47 -15.64 -10.24
CA THR A 250 -2.98 -14.27 -10.42
C THR A 250 -4.11 -13.27 -10.65
N PRO A 251 -5.11 -13.53 -11.51
CA PRO A 251 -6.22 -12.59 -11.71
C PRO A 251 -7.03 -12.34 -10.44
N LYS A 252 -7.34 -13.38 -9.65
CA LYS A 252 -8.12 -13.24 -8.40
C LYS A 252 -7.36 -12.44 -7.35
N ALA A 253 -6.09 -12.74 -7.17
CA ALA A 253 -5.25 -12.03 -6.21
C ALA A 253 -4.99 -10.58 -6.65
N THR A 254 -4.94 -10.29 -7.96
CA THR A 254 -4.89 -8.92 -8.49
C THR A 254 -6.16 -8.14 -8.16
N VAL A 255 -7.36 -8.73 -8.31
CA VAL A 255 -8.62 -8.09 -7.89
C VAL A 255 -8.59 -7.71 -6.40
N ALA A 256 -8.00 -8.55 -5.56
CA ALA A 256 -7.85 -8.25 -4.14
C ALA A 256 -6.90 -7.06 -3.88
N VAL A 257 -5.74 -7.01 -4.54
CA VAL A 257 -4.82 -5.87 -4.47
C VAL A 257 -5.49 -4.59 -4.95
N GLU A 258 -6.22 -4.63 -6.07
CA GLU A 258 -6.93 -3.47 -6.62
C GLU A 258 -8.02 -2.95 -5.67
N ALA A 259 -8.75 -3.84 -4.99
CA ALA A 259 -9.72 -3.44 -3.98
C ALA A 259 -9.06 -2.75 -2.77
N ILE A 260 -7.90 -3.24 -2.33
CA ILE A 260 -7.13 -2.63 -1.23
C ILE A 260 -6.60 -1.26 -1.66
N GLN A 261 -6.13 -1.12 -2.91
CA GLN A 261 -5.68 0.17 -3.45
C GLN A 261 -6.84 1.16 -3.57
N ALA A 262 -8.03 0.71 -3.99
CA ALA A 262 -9.23 1.55 -4.01
C ALA A 262 -9.65 2.00 -2.60
N LEU A 263 -9.52 1.14 -1.59
CA LEU A 263 -9.73 1.49 -0.18
C LEU A 263 -8.69 2.53 0.29
N HIS A 264 -7.44 2.38 -0.11
CA HIS A 264 -6.37 3.33 0.20
C HIS A 264 -6.69 4.73 -0.37
N ASP A 265 -6.99 4.81 -1.66
CA ASP A 265 -7.34 6.06 -2.34
C ASP A 265 -8.55 6.73 -1.67
N LYS A 266 -9.55 5.92 -1.31
CA LYS A 266 -10.74 6.40 -0.59
C LYS A 266 -10.40 6.95 0.79
N SER A 267 -9.56 6.25 1.56
CA SER A 267 -9.14 6.66 2.90
C SER A 267 -8.42 8.00 2.87
N LEU A 268 -7.50 8.17 1.91
CA LEU A 268 -6.73 9.39 1.75
C LEU A 268 -7.63 10.57 1.33
N ALA A 269 -8.61 10.34 0.46
CA ALA A 269 -9.59 11.35 0.08
C ALA A 269 -10.49 11.77 1.26
N VAL A 270 -10.91 10.83 2.10
CA VAL A 270 -11.70 11.13 3.32
C VAL A 270 -10.84 11.90 4.32
N LEU A 271 -9.56 11.54 4.49
CA LEU A 271 -8.61 12.25 5.36
C LEU A 271 -8.44 13.70 4.90
N GLN A 272 -8.25 13.90 3.60
CA GLN A 272 -8.15 15.24 3.00
C GLN A 272 -9.40 16.09 3.27
N ALA A 273 -10.59 15.50 3.08
CA ALA A 273 -11.86 16.17 3.33
C ALA A 273 -12.01 16.53 4.82
N ARG A 274 -11.61 15.63 5.72
CA ARG A 274 -11.70 15.84 7.17
C ARG A 274 -10.82 17.00 7.63
N LEU A 275 -9.57 17.06 7.18
CA LEU A 275 -8.64 18.17 7.47
C LEU A 275 -9.09 19.53 6.88
N SER A 276 -9.92 19.49 5.85
CA SER A 276 -10.50 20.69 5.24
C SER A 276 -11.73 21.21 6.00
N ALA A 277 -12.41 20.34 6.74
CA ALA A 277 -13.61 20.67 7.52
C ALA A 277 -13.30 21.23 8.91
N HIS A 278 -12.15 20.91 9.50
CA HIS A 278 -11.67 21.44 10.79
C HIS A 278 -11.19 22.91 10.73
N LYS A 279 -11.90 23.78 10.01
CA LYS A 279 -11.66 25.23 9.95
C LYS A 279 -12.30 25.97 11.11
#